data_AF-A0A7L5DWU1-F1
#
_entry.id   AF-A0A7L5DWU1-F1
#
_cell.length_a   1.000
_cell.length_b   1.000
_cell.length_c   1.000
_cell.angle_alpha   90.00
_cell.angle_beta   90.00
_cell.angle_gamma   90.00
#
_symmetry.space_group_name_H-M   'P 1'
#
loop_
_entity.id
_entity.type
_entity.pdbx_description
1 polymer ?
#
loop_
_entity_poly.entity_id
_entity_poly.type
_entity_poly.pdbx_seq_one_letter_code
_entity_poly.pdbx_strand_id
1 'polypeptide(L)' 'MSIAKVSVITVTVFVIIYSVLFHTGISQTILSYAFLISPFLMVWMVYSVLKDPYTYPELKENEEWGYSDKAKDELGMF' A
#
# COMPACT_ATOMS: atom_id res chain seq x y z
N MET A 1 10.77 -12.19 5.09
CA MET A 1 10.00 -11.00 4.66
C MET A 1 9.00 -10.68 5.76
N SER A 2 8.89 -9.42 6.24
CA SER A 2 7.96 -9.11 7.34
C SER A 2 6.51 -9.35 6.90
N ILE A 3 5.64 -9.66 7.86
CA ILE A 3 4.19 -9.84 7.59
C ILE A 3 3.60 -8.58 6.95
N ALA A 4 4.08 -7.39 7.33
CA ALA A 4 3.72 -6.13 6.67
C ALA A 4 4.08 -6.14 5.19
N LYS A 5 5.33 -6.47 4.83
CA LYS A 5 5.75 -6.56 3.42
C LYS A 5 4.91 -7.57 2.63
N VAL A 6 4.61 -8.74 3.22
CA VAL A 6 3.75 -9.75 2.58
C VAL A 6 2.36 -9.17 2.33
N SER A 7 1.75 -8.56 3.34
CA SER A 7 0.42 -8.00 3.22
C SER A 7 0.35 -6.89 2.15
N VAL A 8 1.34 -6.00 2.09
CA VAL A 8 1.40 -4.92 1.10
C VAL A 8 1.52 -5.48 -0.32
N ILE A 9 2.41 -6.45 -0.55
CA ILE A 9 2.57 -7.08 -1.87
C ILE A 9 1.28 -7.80 -2.27
N THR A 10 0.68 -8.57 -1.36
CA THR A 10 -0.57 -9.30 -1.63
C THR A 10 -1.71 -8.34 -1.99
N VAL A 11 -1.92 -7.28 -1.22
CA VAL A 11 -2.98 -6.30 -1.49
C VAL A 11 -2.72 -5.53 -2.78
N THR A 12 -1.46 -5.16 -3.05
CA THR A 12 -1.09 -4.49 -4.31
C THR A 12 -1.38 -5.37 -5.53
N VAL A 13 -0.96 -6.64 -5.50
CA VAL A 13 -1.23 -7.60 -6.58
C VAL A 13 -2.74 -7.80 -6.75
N PHE A 14 -3.48 -7.91 -5.64
CA PHE A 14 -4.95 -8.01 -5.67
C PHE A 14 -5.60 -6.81 -6.37
N VAL A 15 -5.16 -5.57 -6.06
CA VAL A 15 -5.67 -4.34 -6.69
C VAL A 15 -5.33 -4.28 -8.18
N ILE A 16 -4.13 -4.71 -8.58
CA ILE A 16 -3.75 -4.79 -10.00
C ILE A 16 -4.66 -5.77 -10.74
N ILE A 17 -4.86 -6.97 -10.18
CA ILE A 17 -5.76 -7.98 -10.77
C ILE A 17 -7.19 -7.44 -10.88
N TYR A 18 -7.70 -6.82 -9.81
CA TYR A 18 -9.02 -6.20 -9.79
C TYR A 18 -9.15 -5.14 -10.90
N SER A 19 -8.15 -4.28 -11.05
CA SER A 19 -8.14 -3.22 -12.06
C SER A 19 -8.14 -3.77 -13.49
N VAL A 20 -7.35 -4.82 -13.75
CA VAL A 20 -7.34 -5.52 -15.05
C VAL A 20 -8.69 -6.18 -15.33
N LEU A 21 -9.27 -6.89 -14.35
CA LEU A 21 -10.59 -7.50 -14.50
C LEU A 21 -11.69 -6.47 -14.76
N PHE A 22 -11.62 -5.33 -14.07
CA PHE A 22 -12.56 -4.23 -14.24
C PHE A 22 -12.47 -3.66 -15.66
N HIS A 23 -11.26 -3.41 -16.16
CA HIS A 23 -11.06 -2.80 -17.46
C HIS A 23 -11.37 -3.74 -18.63
N THR A 24 -11.09 -5.03 -18.48
CA THR A 24 -11.36 -6.04 -19.51
C THR A 24 -12.83 -6.48 -19.55
N GLY A 25 -13.62 -6.15 -18.52
CA GLY A 25 -15.04 -6.50 -18.45
C GLY A 25 -15.32 -8.01 -18.37
N ILE A 26 -14.32 -8.84 -18.01
CA ILE A 26 -14.39 -10.30 -18.09
C ILE A 26 -15.55 -10.88 -17.28
N SER A 27 -15.80 -10.37 -16.07
CA SER A 27 -16.89 -10.87 -15.23
C SER A 27 -17.28 -9.91 -14.12
N GLN A 28 -18.52 -9.42 -14.17
CA GLN A 28 -19.12 -8.60 -13.10
C GLN A 28 -19.26 -9.39 -11.79
N THR A 29 -19.54 -10.68 -11.86
CA THR A 29 -19.69 -11.54 -10.68
C THR A 29 -18.37 -11.63 -9.90
N ILE A 30 -17.26 -11.86 -10.59
CA ILE A 30 -15.93 -11.92 -9.97
C ILE A 30 -15.57 -10.57 -9.35
N LEU A 31 -15.84 -9.46 -10.06
CA LEU A 31 -15.62 -8.10 -9.56
C LEU A 31 -16.39 -7.82 -8.27
N SER A 32 -17.66 -8.21 -8.19
CA SER A 32 -18.48 -8.02 -6.99
C SER A 32 -17.93 -8.78 -5.78
N TYR A 33 -17.50 -10.03 -5.96
CA TYR A 33 -16.88 -10.80 -4.88
C TYR A 33 -15.52 -10.24 -4.47
N ALA A 34 -14.69 -9.83 -5.43
CA ALA A 34 -13.41 -9.18 -5.12
C ALA A 34 -13.63 -7.88 -4.33
N PHE A 35 -14.59 -7.04 -4.74
CA PHE A 35 -14.94 -5.83 -4.01
C PHE A 35 -15.41 -6.13 -2.57
N LEU A 36 -16.26 -7.15 -2.38
CA LEU A 36 -16.74 -7.55 -1.06
C LEU A 36 -15.61 -8.04 -0.13
N ILE A 37 -14.59 -8.69 -0.69
CA ILE A 37 -13.42 -9.22 0.07
C ILE A 37 -12.40 -8.11 0.37
N SER A 38 -12.34 -7.07 -0.46
CA SER A 38 -11.35 -5.98 -0.35
C SER A 38 -11.24 -5.31 1.03
N PRO A 39 -12.31 -5.00 1.79
CA PRO A 39 -12.16 -4.40 3.12
C PRO A 39 -11.40 -5.31 4.11
N PHE A 40 -11.58 -6.63 4.02
CA PHE A 40 -10.87 -7.58 4.90
C PHE A 40 -9.38 -7.60 4.60
N LEU A 41 -9.01 -7.58 3.31
CA LEU A 41 -7.61 -7.49 2.87
C LEU A 41 -6.96 -6.17 3.31
N MET A 42 -7.68 -5.06 3.20
CA MET A 42 -7.21 -3.75 3.67
C MET A 42 -6.98 -3.72 5.17
N VAL A 43 -7.94 -4.20 5.97
CA VAL A 43 -7.80 -4.26 7.45
C VAL A 43 -6.62 -5.15 7.84
N TRP A 44 -6.47 -6.31 7.19
CA TRP A 44 -5.34 -7.20 7.45
C TRP A 44 -4.00 -6.55 7.13
N MET A 45 -3.89 -5.83 6.01
CA MET A 45 -2.67 -5.11 5.65
C MET A 45 -2.35 -3.99 6.65
N VAL A 46 -3.33 -3.16 7.00
CA VAL A 46 -3.14 -2.08 7.98
C VAL A 46 -2.71 -2.65 9.33
N TYR A 47 -3.40 -3.70 9.81
CA TYR A 47 -3.02 -4.37 11.05
C TYR A 47 -1.59 -4.92 11.00
N SER A 48 -1.21 -5.53 9.89
CA SER A 48 0.13 -6.09 9.67
C SER A 48 1.22 -5.03 9.67
N VAL A 49 0.96 -3.86 9.09
CA VAL A 49 1.89 -2.72 9.07
C VAL A 49 2.02 -2.10 10.46
N LEU A 50 0.92 -1.86 11.16
CA LEU A 50 0.93 -1.29 12.51
C LEU A 50 1.59 -2.21 13.56
N LYS A 51 1.63 -3.51 13.28
CA LYS A 51 2.26 -4.53 14.12
C LYS A 51 3.64 -4.97 13.61
N ASP A 52 4.20 -4.33 12.58
CA ASP A 52 5.55 -4.67 12.13
C ASP A 52 6.54 -4.31 13.25
N PRO A 53 7.32 -5.27 13.79
CA PRO A 53 8.33 -4.99 14.82
C PRO A 53 9.53 -4.19 14.27
N TYR A 54 9.58 -3.93 12.97
CA TYR A 54 10.66 -3.16 12.36
C TYR A 54 10.57 -1.68 12.72
N THR A 55 11.55 -1.19 13.48
CA THR A 55 11.69 0.23 13.78
C THR A 55 12.16 0.98 12.53
N TYR A 56 11.25 1.75 11.94
CA TYR A 56 11.61 2.71 10.90
C TYR A 56 12.18 3.97 11.56
N PRO A 57 13.21 4.60 10.98
CA PRO A 57 13.75 5.85 11.53
C PRO A 57 12.63 6.90 11.56
N GLU A 58 12.42 7.50 12.73
CA GLU A 58 11.56 8.67 12.85
C GLU A 58 12.22 9.87 12.17
N LEU A 59 11.39 10.78 11.66
CA LEU A 59 11.86 12.06 11.16
C LEU A 59 12.50 12.84 12.32
N LYS A 60 13.69 13.40 12.10
CA LYS A 60 14.28 14.35 13.05
C LYS A 60 13.49 15.67 13.04
N GLU A 61 13.75 16.54 14.03
CA GLU A 61 13.02 17.78 14.29
C GLU A 61 12.89 18.76 13.10
N ASN A 62 13.77 18.63 12.08
CA ASN A 62 13.73 19.41 10.84
C ASN A 62 13.67 18.52 9.58
N GLU A 63 13.21 17.28 9.71
CA GLU A 63 13.00 16.40 8.57
C GLU A 63 11.52 16.32 8.20
N GLU A 64 11.25 16.66 6.95
CA GLU A 64 9.94 16.43 6.36
C GLU A 64 9.92 15.11 5.58
N TRP A 65 8.72 14.57 5.39
CA TRP A 65 8.48 13.47 4.47
C TRP A 65 8.82 13.91 3.05
N GLY A 66 9.98 13.49 2.54
CA GLY A 66 10.43 13.76 1.18
C GLY A 66 10.24 12.58 0.24
N TYR A 67 10.36 12.84 -1.06
CA TYR A 67 10.48 11.77 -2.05
C TYR A 67 11.90 11.19 -2.03
N SER A 68 12.04 9.86 -2.12
CA SER A 68 13.36 9.21 -2.05
C SER A 68 14.30 9.58 -3.21
N ASP A 69 13.74 10.07 -4.30
CA ASP A 69 14.44 10.43 -5.54
C ASP A 69 14.79 11.91 -5.65
N LYS A 70 14.42 12.74 -4.66
CA LYS A 70 14.73 14.17 -4.64
C LYS A 70 15.53 14.54 -3.40
N ALA A 71 16.61 15.27 -3.61
CA ALA A 71 17.34 15.86 -2.50
C ALA A 71 16.47 16.97 -1.87
N LYS A 72 16.49 17.13 -0.54
CA LYS A 72 15.60 18.06 0.20
C LYS A 72 15.72 19.50 -0.28
N ASP A 73 16.92 19.90 -0.69
CA ASP A 73 17.28 21.18 -1.28
C ASP A 73 16.67 21.42 -2.68
N GLU A 74 16.24 20.37 -3.37
CA GLU A 74 15.55 20.45 -4.66
C GLU A 74 14.03 20.59 -4.54
N LEU A 75 13.47 20.46 -3.33
CA LEU A 75 12.02 20.50 -3.09
C LEU A 75 11.46 21.94 -2.95
N GLY A 76 12.32 22.96 -2.94
CA GLY A 76 11.89 24.37 -2.99
C GLY A 76 11.04 24.82 -1.80
N MET A 77 11.05 24.09 -0.69
CA MET A 77 10.37 24.46 0.55
C MET A 77 11.40 25.12 1.48
N PHE A 78 11.15 26.40 1.78
CA PHE A 78 11.91 27.22 2.72
C PHE A 78 11.54 26.88 4.17
#